data_AF-A0A536NYG4-F1
#
_entry.id   AF-A0A536NYG4-F1
#
_cell.length_a   1.000
_cell.length_b   1.000
_cell.length_c   1.000
_cell.angle_alpha   90.00
_cell.angle_beta   90.00
_cell.angle_gamma   90.00
#
_symmetry.space_group_name_H-M   'P 1'
#
loop_
_entity.id
_entity.type
_entity.pdbx_description
1 polymer ?
#
loop_
_entity_poly.entity_id
_entity_poly.type
_entity_poly.pdbx_seq_one_letter_code
_entity_poly.pdbx_strand_id
1 'polypeptide(L)' 'MIELKAKGNGLTQAIEVGKAIATKAKAVGVNSVVFDRGGFLYHGRIKALADAAREAGLEF' A
#
# COMPACT_ATOMS: atom_id res chain seq x y z
N MET A 1 -13.84 -10.07 -2.88
CA MET A 1 -14.02 -9.17 -1.72
C MET A 1 -12.77 -9.23 -0.87
N ILE A 2 -12.23 -8.09 -0.43
CA ILE A 2 -11.10 -8.05 0.51
C ILE A 2 -11.70 -7.57 1.83
N GLU A 3 -11.97 -8.49 2.75
CA GLU A 3 -12.42 -8.16 4.10
C GLU A 3 -11.21 -7.99 5.01
N LEU A 4 -10.85 -6.73 5.28
CA LEU A 4 -9.84 -6.37 6.28
C LEU A 4 -10.55 -5.82 7.52
N LYS A 5 -10.83 -6.72 8.47
CA LYS A 5 -11.50 -6.39 9.74
C LYS A 5 -10.46 -6.41 10.86
N ALA A 6 -9.97 -5.25 11.32
CA ALA A 6 -9.16 -5.18 12.54
C ALA A 6 -9.26 -3.83 13.26
N LYS A 7 -9.54 -3.92 14.57
CA LYS A 7 -9.58 -2.83 15.56
C LYS A 7 -8.17 -2.31 15.83
N GLY A 8 -7.96 -0.99 15.71
CA GLY A 8 -6.82 -0.27 16.28
C GLY A 8 -5.52 -0.33 15.46
N ASN A 9 -4.93 0.83 15.21
CA ASN A 9 -3.64 1.07 14.54
C ASN A 9 -3.66 0.99 13.01
N GLY A 10 -4.23 2.03 12.37
CA GLY A 10 -4.23 2.17 10.90
C GLY A 10 -2.85 2.22 10.22
N LEU A 11 -1.73 2.14 10.96
CA LEU A 11 -0.38 2.02 10.42
C LEU A 11 -0.07 0.58 9.99
N THR A 12 -0.44 -0.41 10.80
CA THR A 12 -0.26 -1.83 10.48
C THR A 12 -1.13 -2.24 9.29
N GLN A 13 -2.37 -1.72 9.24
CA GLN A 13 -3.26 -1.91 8.09
C GLN A 13 -2.70 -1.29 6.81
N ALA A 14 -2.12 -0.09 6.89
CA ALA A 14 -1.52 0.57 5.74
C ALA A 14 -0.39 -0.29 5.12
N ILE A 15 0.42 -0.92 5.97
CA ILE A 15 1.48 -1.84 5.54
C ILE A 15 0.89 -3.09 4.87
N GLU A 16 -0.10 -3.72 5.50
CA GLU A 16 -0.73 -4.94 4.98
C GLU A 16 -1.43 -4.70 3.64
N VAL A 17 -2.12 -3.56 3.52
CA VAL A 17 -2.74 -3.11 2.26
C VAL A 17 -1.68 -2.83 1.20
N GLY A 18 -0.60 -2.14 1.53
CA GLY A 18 0.49 -1.85 0.58
C GLY A 18 1.11 -3.13 -0.01
N LYS A 19 1.39 -4.11 0.85
CA LYS A 19 1.89 -5.43 0.42
C LYS A 19 0.86 -6.17 -0.45
N ALA A 20 -0.40 -6.21 -0.03
CA ALA A 20 -1.46 -6.90 -0.75
C ALA A 20 -1.71 -6.29 -2.15
N ILE A 21 -1.68 -4.97 -2.27
CA ILE A 21 -1.80 -4.27 -3.57
C ILE A 21 -0.62 -4.64 -4.46
N ALA A 22 0.60 -4.57 -3.94
CA ALA A 22 1.79 -4.83 -4.73
C ALA A 22 1.88 -6.29 -5.20
N THR A 23 1.54 -7.27 -4.37
CA THR A 23 1.46 -8.68 -4.79
C THR A 23 0.42 -8.88 -5.89
N LYS A 24 -0.74 -8.22 -5.79
CA LYS A 24 -1.78 -8.31 -6.82
C LYS A 24 -1.36 -7.63 -8.12
N ALA A 25 -0.78 -6.44 -8.07
CA ALA A 25 -0.34 -5.74 -9.25
C ALA A 25 0.81 -6.50 -9.95
N LYS A 26 1.76 -7.09 -9.21
CA LYS A 26 2.73 -8.06 -9.77
C LYS A 26 2.06 -9.26 -10.43
N ALA A 27 1.03 -9.85 -9.81
CA ALA A 27 0.31 -10.97 -10.40
C ALA A 27 -0.44 -10.60 -11.69
N VAL A 28 -0.78 -9.33 -11.88
CA VAL A 28 -1.40 -8.78 -13.10
C VAL A 28 -0.35 -8.23 -14.08
N GLY A 29 0.95 -8.28 -13.74
CA GLY A 29 2.03 -7.75 -14.59
C GLY A 29 2.18 -6.23 -14.58
N VAL A 30 1.63 -5.56 -13.56
CA VAL A 30 1.73 -4.11 -13.38
C VAL A 30 2.93 -3.81 -12.48
N ASN A 31 4.01 -3.33 -13.09
CA ASN A 31 5.26 -2.98 -12.41
C ASN A 31 5.33 -1.52 -12.00
N SER A 32 4.88 -0.62 -12.87
CA SER A 32 5.01 0.83 -12.67
C SER A 32 3.65 1.47 -12.45
N VAL A 33 3.45 2.08 -11.29
CA VAL A 33 2.22 2.80 -10.92
C VAL A 33 2.56 4.20 -10.41
N VAL A 34 1.57 5.06 -10.24
CA VAL A 34 1.74 6.37 -9.61
C VAL A 34 1.04 6.34 -8.27
N PHE A 35 1.75 6.72 -7.22
CA PHE A 35 1.17 6.83 -5.89
C PHE A 35 0.53 8.19 -5.67
N ASP A 36 -0.79 8.26 -5.89
CA ASP A 36 -1.55 9.48 -5.64
C ASP A 36 -1.79 9.67 -4.14
N ARG A 37 -1.26 10.76 -3.61
CA ARG A 37 -1.41 11.14 -2.20
C ARG A 37 -2.62 12.03 -1.93
N GLY A 38 -3.44 12.37 -2.93
CA GLY A 38 -4.71 13.08 -2.78
C GLY A 38 -4.68 14.40 -1.99
N GLY A 39 -3.51 15.06 -1.86
CA GLY A 39 -3.32 16.25 -1.03
C GLY A 39 -3.00 15.98 0.46
N PHE A 40 -2.88 14.73 0.88
CA PHE A 40 -2.43 14.36 2.22
C PHE A 40 -0.91 14.48 2.37
N LEU A 41 -0.47 14.88 3.56
CA LEU A 41 0.95 14.89 3.92
C LEU A 41 1.51 13.46 3.84
N TYR A 42 2.70 13.32 3.26
CA TYR A 42 3.42 12.06 3.21
C TYR A 42 3.95 11.70 4.60
N HIS A 43 3.05 11.21 5.46
CA HIS A 43 3.34 10.95 6.86
C HIS A 43 2.48 9.80 7.40
N GLY A 44 2.94 9.18 8.49
CA GLY A 44 2.24 8.11 9.19
C GLY A 44 1.81 6.98 8.25
N ARG A 45 0.50 6.86 8.04
CA ARG A 45 -0.13 5.79 7.26
C ARG A 45 0.21 5.84 5.77
N ILE A 46 0.27 7.04 5.18
CA ILE A 46 0.57 7.21 3.75
C ILE A 46 1.99 6.75 3.45
N LYS A 47 2.95 7.16 4.30
CA LYS A 47 4.34 6.71 4.21
C LYS A 47 4.43 5.20 4.40
N ALA A 48 3.77 4.64 5.42
CA ALA A 48 3.82 3.21 5.71
C ALA A 48 3.23 2.35 4.58
N LEU A 49 2.16 2.81 3.93
CA LEU A 49 1.58 2.14 2.76
C LEU A 49 2.51 2.17 1.55
N ALA A 50 3.12 3.33 1.30
CA ALA A 50 4.07 3.50 0.20
C ALA A 50 5.33 2.63 0.38
N ASP A 51 5.92 2.64 1.58
CA ASP A 51 7.10 1.83 1.88
C ASP A 51 6.80 0.34 1.68
N ALA A 52 5.66 -0.13 2.20
CA ALA A 52 5.24 -1.52 2.10
C ALA A 52 4.95 -1.99 0.67
N ALA A 53 4.35 -1.11 -0.16
CA ALA A 53 4.10 -1.42 -1.56
C ALA A 53 5.42 -1.45 -2.37
N ARG A 54 6.39 -0.57 -2.06
CA ARG A 54 7.73 -0.60 -2.65
C ARG A 54 8.52 -1.85 -2.27
N GLU A 55 8.51 -2.24 -1.00
CA GLU A 55 9.18 -3.48 -0.54
C GLU A 55 8.62 -4.74 -1.22
N ALA A 56 7.30 -4.77 -1.48
CA ALA A 56 6.68 -5.86 -2.23
C ALA A 56 6.98 -5.80 -3.75
N GLY A 57 7.69 -4.77 -4.20
CA GLY A 57 8.26 -4.61 -5.53
C GLY A 57 7.34 -3.95 -6.55
N LEU A 58 6.47 -3.06 -6.09
CA LEU A 58 5.80 -2.09 -6.95
C LEU A 58 6.70 -0.87 -7.13
N GLU A 59 6.87 -0.42 -8.37
CA GLU A 59 7.66 0.75 -8.71
C GLU A 59 6.73 1.94 -8.88
N PHE A 60 6.89 2.96 -8.02
CA PHE A 60 6.13 4.21 -8.05
C PHE A 60 6.88 5.33 -7.32
#